data_AF-A0A7X8LRX3-F1
#
_entry.id   AF-A0A7X8LRX3-F1
#
_cell.length_a   1.000
_cell.length_b   1.000
_cell.length_c   1.000
_cell.angle_alpha   90.00
_cell.angle_beta   90.00
_cell.angle_gamma   90.00
#
_symmetry.space_group_name_H-M   'P 1'
#
loop_
_entity.id
_entity.type
_entity.pdbx_description
1 polymer ?
#
loop_
_entity_poly.entity_id
_entity_poly.type
_entity_poly.pdbx_seq_one_letter_code
_entity_poly.pdbx_strand_id
1 'polypeptide(L)'
;MTETTRSQAQFCRQTIIIKKALQYKYMAIMAISVLVGFLIFAMEVGWSLASVYREHPALLDPLFTQLGLLLPAFLLKVVIYFVIVLLVAGVISHKMAGPIYKFEKSASTLCTGDLTHRIFLRKGDQLTELQGAINGMASSLQELVKTDRAAAQKIAAELENLAASVQEPPVREKLLALAETAKTITMGFKI
;
A
#
# COMPACT_ATOMS: atom_id res chain seq x y z
N MET A 1 -41.12 13.14 -29.58
CA MET A 1 -39.79 13.65 -30.02
C MET A 1 -39.70 15.06 -29.45
N THR A 2 -38.94 15.36 -28.41
CA THR A 2 -37.52 15.06 -28.15
C THR A 2 -37.26 15.08 -26.64
N GLU A 3 -36.68 14.00 -26.11
CA GLU A 3 -36.20 13.92 -24.73
C GLU A 3 -34.90 14.68 -24.56
N THR A 4 -34.87 15.59 -23.60
CA THR A 4 -33.67 16.32 -23.18
C THR A 4 -32.91 15.46 -22.17
N THR A 5 -31.94 14.67 -22.61
CA THR A 5 -31.00 13.96 -21.73
C THR A 5 -30.09 14.96 -21.00
N ARG A 6 -30.42 15.28 -19.74
CA ARG A 6 -29.51 15.98 -18.83
C ARG A 6 -28.43 15.00 -18.36
N SER A 7 -27.23 15.15 -18.91
CA SER A 7 -25.99 14.54 -18.41
C SER A 7 -25.75 14.98 -16.96
N GLN A 8 -25.97 14.07 -16.01
CA GLN A 8 -25.55 14.27 -14.63
C GLN A 8 -24.05 14.01 -14.55
N ALA A 9 -23.26 15.08 -14.43
CA ALA A 9 -21.85 14.99 -14.09
C ALA A 9 -21.70 14.35 -12.70
N GLN A 10 -21.37 13.06 -12.70
CA GLN A 10 -21.03 12.31 -11.50
C GLN A 10 -19.70 12.86 -10.95
N PHE A 11 -19.76 13.75 -9.97
CA PHE A 11 -18.57 14.17 -9.24
C PHE A 11 -18.05 12.98 -8.42
N CYS A 12 -17.12 12.21 -9.00
CA CYS A 12 -16.35 11.21 -8.27
C CYS A 12 -15.57 11.92 -7.17
N ARG A 13 -16.05 11.81 -5.93
CA ARG A 13 -15.42 12.36 -4.74
C ARG A 13 -14.07 11.64 -4.53
N GLN A 14 -13.01 12.18 -5.11
CA GLN A 14 -11.65 11.67 -4.91
C GLN A 14 -11.15 12.18 -3.56
N THR A 15 -11.33 11.39 -2.50
CA THR A 15 -10.65 11.60 -1.23
C THR A 15 -9.16 11.25 -1.43
N ILE A 16 -8.38 12.23 -1.89
CA ILE A 16 -6.94 12.14 -2.21
C ILE A 16 -6.07 11.86 -0.97
N ILE A 17 -6.63 11.91 0.23
CA ILE A 17 -5.86 11.92 1.48
C ILE A 17 -6.35 10.83 2.42
N ILE A 18 -5.75 9.65 2.31
CA ILE A 18 -6.20 8.45 3.02
C ILE A 18 -5.33 8.18 4.26
N LYS A 19 -4.01 8.50 4.23
CA LYS A 19 -3.11 8.48 5.40
C LYS A 19 -1.99 9.54 5.29
N LYS A 20 -2.27 10.77 5.76
CA LYS A 20 -1.31 11.91 5.75
C LYS A 20 0.06 11.53 6.33
N ALA A 21 0.07 10.82 7.45
CA ALA A 21 1.30 10.50 8.17
C ALA A 21 2.30 9.69 7.34
N LEU A 22 1.84 8.70 6.57
CA LEU A 22 2.73 7.86 5.75
C LEU A 22 3.25 8.63 4.53
N GLN A 23 2.38 9.40 3.88
CA GLN A 23 2.74 10.21 2.72
C GLN A 23 3.79 11.28 3.06
N TYR A 24 3.55 12.05 4.13
CA TYR A 24 4.51 13.07 4.58
C TYR A 24 5.83 12.48 5.05
N LYS A 25 5.84 11.29 5.67
CA LYS A 25 7.08 10.59 6.03
C LYS A 25 7.94 10.30 4.80
N TYR A 26 7.36 9.73 3.75
CA TYR A 26 8.11 9.43 2.52
C TYR A 26 8.55 10.70 1.77
N MET A 27 7.67 11.70 1.67
CA MET A 27 8.04 12.99 1.08
C MET A 27 9.19 13.65 1.84
N ALA A 28 9.16 13.62 3.18
CA ALA A 28 10.23 14.17 4.01
C ALA A 28 11.55 13.40 3.83
N ILE A 29 11.52 12.06 3.83
CA ILE A 29 12.72 11.24 3.59
C ILE A 29 13.35 11.57 2.22
N MET A 30 12.53 11.67 1.16
CA MET A 30 13.01 12.03 -0.19
C MET A 30 13.54 13.46 -0.26
N ALA A 31 12.87 14.42 0.39
CA ALA A 31 13.33 15.81 0.43
C ALA A 31 14.66 15.94 1.20
N ILE A 32 14.78 15.25 2.33
CA ILE A 32 16.00 15.24 3.16
C ILE A 32 17.14 14.57 2.39
N SER A 33 16.92 13.44 1.71
CA SER A 33 17.99 12.77 0.96
C SER A 33 18.54 13.66 -0.17
N VAL A 34 17.65 14.35 -0.91
CA VAL A 34 18.06 15.31 -1.94
C VAL A 34 18.76 16.52 -1.33
N LEU A 35 18.28 17.03 -0.20
CA LEU A 35 18.92 18.14 0.51
C LEU A 35 20.33 17.78 0.99
N VAL A 36 20.50 16.59 1.59
CA VAL A 36 21.81 16.11 2.04
C VAL A 36 22.77 15.97 0.86
N GLY A 37 22.33 15.37 -0.25
CA GLY A 37 23.14 15.27 -1.47
C GLY A 37 23.53 16.64 -2.02
N PHE A 38 22.61 17.60 -2.02
CA PHE A 38 22.88 18.98 -2.42
C PHE A 38 23.92 19.66 -1.50
N LEU A 39 23.82 19.47 -0.18
CA LEU A 39 24.77 20.02 0.78
C LEU A 39 26.18 19.41 0.63
N ILE A 40 26.26 18.09 0.41
CA ILE A 40 27.54 17.41 0.14
C ILE A 40 28.17 17.97 -1.14
N PHE A 41 27.39 18.08 -2.22
CA PHE A 41 27.89 18.64 -3.47
C PHE A 41 28.33 20.11 -3.33
N ALA A 42 27.54 20.92 -2.61
CA ALA A 42 27.89 22.32 -2.34
C ALA A 42 29.16 22.45 -1.50
N MET A 43 29.35 21.56 -0.52
CA MET A 43 30.56 21.51 0.30
C MET A 43 31.79 21.12 -0.53
N GLU A 44 31.68 20.10 -1.38
CA GLU A 44 32.76 19.65 -2.27
C GLU A 44 33.19 20.77 -3.24
N VAL A 45 32.22 21.39 -3.92
CA VAL A 45 32.47 22.49 -4.85
C VAL A 45 33.08 23.69 -4.10
N GLY A 46 32.57 24.03 -2.93
CA GLY A 46 33.08 25.13 -2.11
C GLY A 46 34.52 24.88 -1.65
N TRP A 47 34.83 23.66 -1.20
CA TRP A 47 36.19 23.27 -0.80
C TRP A 47 37.16 23.33 -1.98
N SER A 48 36.78 22.79 -3.13
CA SER A 48 37.58 22.81 -4.36
C SER A 48 37.82 24.23 -4.87
N LEU A 49 36.80 25.09 -4.90
CA LEU A 49 36.97 26.49 -5.28
C LEU A 49 37.91 27.22 -4.30
N ALA A 50 37.78 26.95 -3.00
CA ALA A 50 38.61 27.57 -1.98
C ALA A 50 40.07 27.08 -2.01
N SER A 51 40.34 25.85 -2.44
CA SER A 51 41.72 25.37 -2.64
C SER A 51 42.37 26.07 -3.83
N VAL A 52 41.68 26.14 -4.97
CA VAL A 52 42.22 26.80 -6.18
C VAL A 52 42.39 28.31 -5.97
N TYR A 53 41.46 28.97 -5.27
CA TYR A 53 41.59 30.39 -4.94
C TYR A 53 42.81 30.70 -4.08
N ARG A 54 43.13 29.83 -3.12
CA ARG A 54 44.32 29.99 -2.27
C ARG A 54 45.63 29.90 -3.06
N GLU A 55 45.67 29.08 -4.11
CA GLU A 55 46.86 28.88 -4.94
C GLU A 55 47.00 29.93 -6.05
N HIS A 56 45.89 30.38 -6.65
CA HIS A 56 45.88 31.30 -7.78
C HIS A 56 44.80 32.38 -7.65
N PRO A 57 44.95 33.35 -6.73
CA PRO A 57 43.92 34.36 -6.48
C PRO A 57 43.65 35.27 -7.69
N ALA A 58 44.71 35.70 -8.38
CA ALA A 58 44.61 36.62 -9.52
C ALA A 58 43.85 36.06 -10.74
N LEU A 59 43.71 34.73 -10.85
CA LEU A 59 42.95 34.09 -11.93
C LEU A 59 41.45 33.99 -11.61
N LEU A 60 41.08 34.00 -10.32
CA LEU A 60 39.72 33.71 -9.86
C LEU A 60 38.95 34.95 -9.39
N ASP A 61 39.60 36.06 -9.03
CA ASP A 61 38.96 37.34 -8.71
C ASP A 61 37.93 37.83 -9.74
N PRO A 62 38.24 37.89 -11.05
CA PRO A 62 37.26 38.31 -12.06
C PRO A 62 36.10 37.32 -12.18
N LEU A 63 36.35 36.03 -11.94
CA LEU A 63 35.34 34.98 -11.92
C LEU A 63 34.39 35.14 -10.73
N PHE A 64 34.89 35.36 -9.51
CA PHE A 64 34.07 35.55 -8.31
C PHE A 64 33.16 36.78 -8.40
N THR A 65 33.66 37.85 -9.03
CA THR A 65 32.88 39.07 -9.26
C THR A 65 31.70 38.81 -10.22
N GLN A 66 31.92 38.02 -11.28
CA GLN A 66 30.85 37.57 -12.18
C GLN A 66 29.89 36.58 -11.51
N LEU A 67 30.41 35.66 -10.70
CA LEU A 67 29.61 34.72 -9.91
C LEU A 67 28.66 35.45 -8.96
N GLY A 68 29.11 36.52 -8.28
CA GLY A 68 28.26 37.33 -7.40
C GLY A 68 27.03 37.90 -8.10
N LEU A 69 27.18 38.32 -9.36
CA LEU A 69 26.06 38.81 -10.19
C LEU A 69 25.12 37.67 -10.64
N LEU A 70 25.66 36.48 -10.90
CA LEU A 70 24.89 35.31 -11.32
C LEU A 70 24.27 34.52 -10.15
N LEU A 71 24.73 34.77 -8.91
CA LEU A 71 24.34 34.05 -7.71
C LEU A 71 22.82 34.10 -7.45
N PRO A 72 22.11 35.24 -7.58
CA PRO A 72 20.66 35.28 -7.39
C PRO A 72 19.92 34.41 -8.42
N ALA A 73 20.36 34.43 -9.68
CA ALA A 73 19.78 33.60 -10.74
C ALA A 73 20.07 32.11 -10.51
N PHE A 74 21.23 31.76 -9.97
CA PHE A 74 21.55 30.40 -9.56
C PHE A 74 20.67 29.92 -8.40
N LEU A 75 20.51 30.73 -7.34
CA LEU A 75 19.63 30.42 -6.21
C LEU A 75 18.18 30.23 -6.66
N LEU A 76 17.68 31.04 -7.59
CA LEU A 76 16.35 30.86 -8.17
C LEU A 76 16.21 29.49 -8.85
N LYS A 77 17.21 29.04 -9.63
CA LYS A 77 17.21 27.70 -10.25
C LYS A 77 17.21 26.59 -9.21
N VAL A 78 17.96 26.74 -8.12
CA VAL A 78 17.97 25.78 -7.00
C VAL A 78 16.58 25.68 -6.36
N VAL A 79 15.93 26.81 -6.08
CA VAL A 79 14.57 26.83 -5.53
C VAL A 79 13.59 26.16 -6.47
N ILE A 80 13.62 26.47 -7.77
CA ILE A 80 12.77 25.81 -8.77
C ILE A 80 12.99 24.30 -8.79
N TYR A 81 14.25 23.86 -8.76
CA TYR A 81 14.59 22.44 -8.70
C TYR A 81 14.01 21.77 -7.46
N PHE A 82 14.17 22.36 -6.27
CA PHE A 82 13.59 21.83 -5.04
C PHE A 82 12.06 21.73 -5.09
N VAL A 83 11.38 22.73 -5.67
CA VAL A 83 9.93 22.68 -5.88
C VAL A 83 9.54 21.50 -6.77
N ILE A 84 10.25 21.29 -7.88
CA ILE A 84 10.01 20.15 -8.79
C ILE A 84 10.19 18.81 -8.05
N VAL A 85 11.26 18.67 -7.26
CA VAL A 85 11.53 17.47 -6.45
C VAL A 85 10.38 17.20 -5.49
N LEU A 86 9.87 18.22 -4.79
CA LEU A 86 8.75 18.07 -3.86
C LEU A 86 7.46 17.64 -4.58
N LEU A 87 7.19 18.20 -5.77
CA LEU A 87 6.04 17.81 -6.58
C LEU A 87 6.13 16.34 -7.01
N VAL A 88 7.29 15.92 -7.53
CA VAL A 88 7.54 14.53 -7.93
C VAL A 88 7.42 13.57 -6.75
N ALA A 89 8.00 13.92 -5.60
CA ALA A 89 7.88 13.14 -4.37
C ALA A 89 6.42 13.01 -3.92
N GLY A 90 5.63 14.07 -4.04
CA GLY A 90 4.20 14.05 -3.74
C GLY A 90 3.41 13.08 -4.64
N VAL A 91 3.68 13.10 -5.95
CA VAL A 91 3.03 12.19 -6.92
C VAL A 91 3.39 10.73 -6.63
N ILE A 92 4.67 10.44 -6.44
CA ILE A 92 5.14 9.07 -6.15
C ILE A 92 4.53 8.57 -4.84
N SER A 93 4.57 9.40 -3.79
CA SER A 93 4.05 9.03 -2.48
C SER A 93 2.54 8.75 -2.51
N HIS A 94 1.78 9.52 -3.30
CA HIS A 94 0.35 9.26 -3.48
C HIS A 94 0.07 7.90 -4.15
N LYS A 95 0.87 7.53 -5.16
CA LYS A 95 0.76 6.25 -5.86
C LYS A 95 1.09 5.02 -5.00
N MET A 96 1.74 5.20 -3.84
CA MET A 96 2.01 4.11 -2.89
C MET A 96 1.07 4.13 -1.68
N ALA A 97 0.80 5.31 -1.11
CA ALA A 97 0.00 5.43 0.11
C ALA A 97 -1.45 4.92 -0.06
N GLY A 98 -2.05 5.15 -1.24
CA GLY A 98 -3.38 4.65 -1.58
C GLY A 98 -3.47 3.11 -1.56
N PRO A 99 -2.63 2.40 -2.34
CA PRO A 99 -2.54 0.95 -2.31
C PRO A 99 -2.26 0.36 -0.92
N ILE A 100 -1.33 0.94 -0.15
CA ILE A 100 -1.01 0.46 1.21
C ILE A 100 -2.23 0.48 2.11
N TYR A 101 -3.02 1.57 2.08
CA TYR A 101 -4.26 1.63 2.84
C TYR A 101 -5.28 0.57 2.40
N LYS A 102 -5.42 0.35 1.09
CA LYS A 102 -6.32 -0.69 0.57
C LYS A 102 -5.90 -2.07 1.05
N PHE A 103 -4.60 -2.36 1.10
CA PHE A 103 -4.09 -3.64 1.62
C PHE A 103 -4.44 -3.82 3.08
N GLU A 104 -4.21 -2.82 3.93
CA GLU A 104 -4.57 -2.88 5.35
C GLU A 104 -6.06 -3.12 5.56
N LYS A 105 -6.92 -2.37 4.85
CA LYS A 105 -8.37 -2.54 4.97
C LYS A 105 -8.82 -3.93 4.51
N SER A 106 -8.22 -4.42 3.42
CA SER A 106 -8.52 -5.74 2.88
C SER A 106 -8.02 -6.86 3.81
N ALA A 107 -6.86 -6.70 4.43
CA ALA A 107 -6.36 -7.63 5.43
C ALA A 107 -7.31 -7.69 6.63
N SER A 108 -7.82 -6.54 7.11
CA SER A 108 -8.85 -6.55 8.16
C SER A 108 -10.11 -7.32 7.75
N THR A 109 -10.56 -7.19 6.50
CA THR A 109 -11.70 -7.97 5.97
C THR A 109 -11.41 -9.47 5.88
N LEU A 110 -10.20 -9.86 5.45
CA LEU A 110 -9.80 -11.26 5.45
C LEU A 110 -9.75 -11.83 6.88
N CYS A 111 -9.30 -11.05 7.86
CA CYS A 111 -9.28 -11.43 9.28
C CYS A 111 -10.68 -11.65 9.87
N THR A 112 -11.74 -11.06 9.31
CA THR A 112 -13.12 -11.34 9.74
C THR A 112 -13.67 -12.65 9.17
N GLY A 113 -12.86 -13.42 8.43
CA GLY A 113 -13.25 -14.68 7.82
C GLY A 113 -13.86 -14.55 6.42
N ASP A 114 -13.91 -13.34 5.83
CA ASP A 114 -14.38 -13.16 4.45
C ASP A 114 -13.26 -13.43 3.45
N LEU A 115 -13.09 -14.70 3.10
CA LEU A 115 -12.09 -15.17 2.13
C LEU A 115 -12.51 -14.96 0.68
N THR A 116 -13.71 -14.41 0.43
CA THR A 116 -14.18 -14.05 -0.92
C THR A 116 -13.67 -12.67 -1.36
N HIS A 117 -13.20 -11.86 -0.41
CA HIS A 117 -12.70 -10.52 -0.67
C HIS A 117 -11.44 -10.55 -1.57
N ARG A 118 -11.37 -9.63 -2.53
CA ARG A 118 -10.24 -9.48 -3.46
C ARG A 118 -9.84 -8.02 -3.60
N ILE A 119 -8.54 -7.81 -3.77
CA ILE A 119 -7.94 -6.49 -3.82
C ILE A 119 -7.76 -6.08 -5.29
N PHE A 120 -8.22 -4.87 -5.62
CA PHE A 120 -8.05 -4.27 -6.94
C PHE A 120 -7.50 -2.84 -6.81
N LEU A 121 -6.29 -2.65 -7.33
CA LEU A 121 -5.60 -1.38 -7.46
C LEU A 121 -5.99 -0.69 -8.77
N ARG A 122 -5.82 0.62 -8.81
CA ARG A 122 -6.13 1.42 -10.00
C ARG A 122 -5.00 1.30 -11.02
N LYS A 123 -5.30 1.56 -12.28
CA LYS A 123 -4.28 1.62 -13.33
C LYS A 123 -3.25 2.70 -12.99
N GLY A 124 -1.97 2.32 -12.96
CA GLY A 124 -0.87 3.22 -12.64
C GLY A 124 -0.55 3.38 -11.15
N ASP A 125 -1.28 2.68 -10.27
CA ASP A 125 -0.87 2.45 -8.88
C ASP A 125 0.37 1.54 -8.85
N GLN A 126 1.19 1.68 -7.81
CA GLN A 126 2.29 0.76 -7.55
C GLN A 126 1.80 -0.47 -6.74
N LEU A 127 2.66 -1.47 -6.55
CA LEU A 127 2.38 -2.67 -5.75
C LEU A 127 1.34 -3.64 -6.37
N THR A 128 1.19 -3.65 -7.69
CA THR A 128 0.32 -4.59 -8.40
C THR A 128 0.75 -6.05 -8.23
N GLU A 129 2.05 -6.31 -8.11
CA GLU A 129 2.58 -7.65 -7.80
C GLU A 129 2.15 -8.11 -6.40
N LEU A 130 2.22 -7.22 -5.40
CA LEU A 130 1.74 -7.51 -4.05
C LEU A 130 0.22 -7.76 -4.02
N GLN A 131 -0.56 -7.02 -4.81
CA GLN A 131 -1.98 -7.32 -5.01
C GLN A 131 -2.18 -8.75 -5.51
N GLY A 132 -1.41 -9.17 -6.53
CA GLY A 132 -1.44 -10.53 -7.04
C GLY A 132 -1.13 -11.57 -5.96
N ALA A 133 -0.05 -11.35 -5.20
CA ALA A 133 0.37 -12.25 -4.13
C ALA A 133 -0.69 -12.37 -3.02
N ILE A 134 -1.27 -11.27 -2.54
CA ILE A 134 -2.31 -11.29 -1.50
C ILE A 134 -3.60 -11.95 -2.00
N ASN A 135 -4.00 -11.68 -3.25
CA ASN A 135 -5.17 -12.34 -3.84
C ASN A 135 -4.94 -13.85 -4.04
N GLY A 136 -3.71 -14.25 -4.38
CA GLY A 136 -3.30 -15.65 -4.44
C GLY A 136 -3.41 -16.31 -3.06
N MET A 137 -2.85 -15.69 -2.03
CA MET A 137 -2.97 -16.15 -0.63
C MET A 137 -4.43 -16.31 -0.19
N ALA A 138 -5.28 -15.31 -0.45
CA ALA A 138 -6.70 -15.37 -0.11
C ALA A 138 -7.42 -16.53 -0.84
N SER A 139 -7.06 -16.79 -2.10
CA SER A 139 -7.62 -17.88 -2.89
C SER A 139 -7.17 -19.25 -2.35
N SER A 140 -5.89 -19.41 -1.98
CA SER A 140 -5.39 -20.64 -1.37
C SER A 140 -6.05 -20.92 -0.02
N LEU A 141 -6.21 -19.90 0.83
CA LEU A 141 -6.92 -20.05 2.11
C LEU A 141 -8.39 -20.43 1.89
N GLN A 142 -9.06 -19.81 0.93
CA GLN A 142 -10.44 -20.15 0.58
C GLN A 142 -10.58 -21.62 0.18
N GLU A 143 -9.64 -22.15 -0.61
CA GLU A 143 -9.66 -23.54 -1.06
C GLU A 143 -9.37 -24.54 0.07
N LEU A 144 -8.42 -24.20 0.96
CA LEU A 144 -8.16 -25.00 2.16
C LEU A 144 -9.41 -25.09 3.04
N VAL A 145 -10.06 -23.95 3.32
CA VAL A 145 -11.28 -23.94 4.14
C VAL A 145 -12.46 -24.67 3.46
N LYS A 146 -12.56 -24.62 2.13
CA LYS A 146 -13.55 -25.44 1.39
C LYS A 146 -13.30 -26.93 1.59
N THR A 147 -12.04 -27.35 1.51
CA THR A 147 -11.63 -28.74 1.73
C THR A 147 -11.94 -29.18 3.17
N ASP A 148 -11.59 -28.36 4.15
CA ASP A 148 -11.87 -28.62 5.57
C ASP A 148 -13.38 -28.67 5.84
N ARG A 149 -14.18 -27.79 5.22
CA ARG A 149 -15.64 -27.80 5.35
C ARG A 149 -16.25 -29.08 4.78
N ALA A 150 -15.76 -29.56 3.63
CA ALA A 150 -16.21 -30.82 3.04
C ALA A 150 -15.85 -32.02 3.93
N ALA A 151 -14.63 -32.05 4.48
CA ALA A 151 -14.21 -33.09 5.43
C ALA A 151 -15.06 -33.08 6.70
N ALA A 152 -15.31 -31.91 7.28
CA ALA A 152 -16.14 -31.75 8.47
C ALA A 152 -17.60 -32.18 8.23
N GLN A 153 -18.17 -31.87 7.07
CA GLN A 153 -19.49 -32.35 6.67
C GLN A 153 -19.55 -33.87 6.55
N LYS A 154 -18.51 -34.50 5.98
CA LYS A 154 -18.42 -35.96 5.90
C LYS A 154 -18.37 -36.60 7.29
N ILE A 155 -17.53 -36.08 8.18
CA ILE A 155 -17.44 -36.55 9.58
C ILE A 155 -18.78 -36.41 10.28
N ALA A 156 -19.46 -35.26 10.12
CA ALA A 156 -20.77 -35.04 10.72
C ALA A 156 -21.81 -36.05 10.24
N ALA A 157 -21.85 -36.34 8.93
CA ALA A 157 -22.75 -37.34 8.36
C ALA A 157 -22.46 -38.76 8.88
N GLU A 158 -21.19 -39.15 9.02
CA GLU A 158 -20.81 -40.44 9.61
C GLU A 158 -21.24 -40.54 11.08
N LEU A 159 -21.05 -39.49 11.88
CA LEU A 159 -21.49 -39.43 13.27
C LEU A 159 -23.01 -39.53 13.41
N GLU A 160 -23.78 -38.88 12.53
CA GLU A 160 -25.24 -38.99 12.50
C GLU A 160 -25.69 -40.42 12.15
N ASN A 161 -25.03 -41.07 11.19
CA ASN A 161 -25.29 -42.46 10.84
C ASN A 161 -24.99 -43.41 12.01
N LEU A 162 -23.87 -43.20 12.70
CA LEU A 162 -23.53 -43.94 13.93
C LEU A 162 -24.59 -43.71 15.02
N ALA A 163 -25.01 -42.46 15.24
CA ALA A 163 -26.04 -42.11 16.22
C ALA A 163 -27.39 -42.80 15.93
N ALA A 164 -27.73 -43.02 14.65
CA ALA A 164 -28.93 -43.75 14.26
C ALA A 164 -28.86 -45.25 14.59
N SER A 165 -27.65 -45.82 14.67
CA SER A 165 -27.42 -47.24 15.01
C SER A 165 -27.30 -47.53 16.51
N VAL A 166 -27.17 -46.50 17.35
CA VAL A 166 -26.98 -46.63 18.81
C VAL A 166 -28.31 -46.50 19.56
N GLN A 167 -28.63 -47.52 20.37
CA GLN A 167 -29.85 -47.54 21.19
C GLN A 167 -29.69 -46.81 22.52
N GLU A 168 -28.47 -46.66 23.03
CA GLU A 168 -28.19 -46.02 24.32
C GLU A 168 -28.37 -44.49 24.21
N PRO A 169 -29.40 -43.90 24.85
CA PRO A 169 -29.72 -42.47 24.69
C PRO A 169 -28.55 -41.51 24.99
N PRO A 170 -27.78 -41.65 26.09
CA PRO A 170 -26.68 -40.74 26.39
C PRO A 170 -25.53 -40.79 25.37
N VAL A 171 -25.30 -41.94 24.73
CA VAL A 171 -24.26 -42.07 23.69
C VAL A 171 -24.75 -41.44 22.39
N ARG A 172 -26.02 -41.68 22.02
CA ARG A 172 -26.65 -41.07 20.85
C ARG A 172 -26.64 -39.53 20.91
N GLU A 173 -27.01 -38.94 22.05
CA GLU A 173 -26.98 -37.48 22.22
C GLU A 173 -25.57 -36.90 22.07
N LYS A 174 -24.55 -37.57 22.64
CA LYS A 174 -23.16 -37.14 22.48
C LYS A 174 -22.71 -37.17 21.02
N LEU A 175 -23.06 -38.22 20.27
CA LEU A 175 -22.72 -38.32 18.84
C LEU A 175 -23.36 -37.21 18.01
N LEU A 176 -24.63 -36.88 18.28
CA LEU A 176 -25.31 -35.76 17.62
C LEU A 176 -24.69 -34.41 17.97
N ALA A 177 -24.28 -34.20 19.24
CA ALA A 177 -23.57 -32.99 19.64
C ALA A 177 -22.20 -32.86 18.95
N LEU A 178 -21.47 -33.97 18.78
CA LEU A 178 -20.21 -34.01 18.04
C LEU A 178 -20.41 -33.72 16.55
N ALA A 179 -21.47 -34.27 15.93
CA ALA A 179 -21.82 -34.00 14.54
C ALA A 179 -22.11 -32.51 14.32
N GLU A 180 -22.85 -31.88 15.22
CA GLU A 180 -23.16 -30.45 15.16
C GLU A 180 -21.89 -29.59 15.36
N THR A 181 -21.03 -29.99 16.30
CA THR A 181 -19.73 -29.34 16.50
C THR A 181 -18.91 -29.40 15.21
N ALA A 182 -18.84 -30.56 14.55
CA ALA A 182 -18.11 -30.69 13.28
C ALA A 182 -18.64 -29.73 12.20
N LYS A 183 -19.96 -29.58 12.06
CA LYS A 183 -20.57 -28.65 11.10
C LYS A 183 -20.20 -27.19 11.37
N THR A 184 -20.06 -26.80 12.64
CA THR A 184 -19.83 -25.39 13.03
C THR A 184 -18.37 -24.94 12.91
N ILE A 185 -17.38 -25.86 12.92
CA ILE A 185 -15.94 -25.55 12.90
C ILE A 185 -15.55 -24.55 11.79
N THR A 186 -16.15 -24.67 10.60
CA THR A 186 -15.82 -23.82 9.46
C THR A 186 -16.81 -22.71 9.20
N MET A 187 -17.90 -22.58 9.97
CA MET A 187 -18.96 -21.58 9.70
C MET A 187 -18.49 -20.13 9.84
N GLY A 188 -17.44 -19.89 10.63
CA GLY A 188 -16.84 -18.55 10.79
C GLY A 188 -16.18 -18.00 9.52
N PHE A 189 -15.98 -18.83 8.50
CA PHE A 189 -15.44 -18.43 7.22
C PHE A 189 -16.51 -18.32 6.14
N LYS A 190 -16.53 -17.17 5.47
CA LYS A 190 -17.26 -16.94 4.23
C LYS A 190 -16.33 -17.28 3.07
N ILE A 191 -16.69 -18.33 2.33
CA ILE A 191 -15.95 -18.95 1.24
C ILE A 191 -16.83 -19.17 0.02
#